data_AF-A0A923V872-F1
#
_entry.id   AF-A0A923V872-F1
#
_cell.length_a   1.000
_cell.length_b   1.000
_cell.length_c   1.000
_cell.angle_alpha   90.00
_cell.angle_beta   90.00
_cell.angle_gamma   90.00
#
_symmetry.space_group_name_H-M   'P 1'
#
loop_
_entity.id
_entity.type
_entity.pdbx_description
1 polymer ?
#
loop_
_entity_poly.entity_id
_entity_poly.type
_entity_poly.pdbx_seq_one_letter_code
_entity_poly.pdbx_strand_id
1 'polypeptide(L)'
;MKYILASVFFVLALNVNAQTVSENAMDELNPFAPNINETLKAYDQEIQQQTGQPAFKENSISRWLEFNTCYRLQCTVYARIIKAEQKLFLYINGRLDATWAVSSGAPGHATPDFDRQPNGRIYDKYSSTKFPGGNYKGLGNMPYAVFIEGGFAIHGTTEGNFKHLGTPASHGCIRLYPENGKVFNQLVRQYGIKDTWITVE
;
A
#
# COMPACT_ATOMS: atom_id res chain seq x y z
N MET A 1 70.19 27.87 -3.83
CA MET A 1 70.39 26.68 -2.97
C MET A 1 69.30 26.70 -1.90
N LYS A 2 68.26 25.85 -1.94
CA LYS A 2 68.03 24.68 -1.04
C LYS A 2 68.41 25.01 0.41
N TYR A 3 67.55 24.99 1.45
CA TYR A 3 66.64 23.95 1.98
C TYR A 3 65.53 24.63 2.84
N ILE A 4 64.23 24.33 2.68
CA ILE A 4 63.38 23.33 3.37
C ILE A 4 63.46 23.35 4.91
N LEU A 5 62.41 23.85 5.57
CA LEU A 5 61.96 23.40 6.89
C LEU A 5 60.45 23.15 6.84
N ALA A 6 60.08 21.90 7.10
CA ALA A 6 58.74 21.38 7.09
C ALA A 6 57.98 21.78 8.37
N SER A 7 56.70 22.10 8.23
CA SER A 7 55.74 22.03 9.33
C SER A 7 54.49 21.35 8.83
N VAL A 8 54.25 20.20 9.42
CA VAL A 8 53.24 19.21 9.09
C VAL A 8 51.87 19.71 9.56
N PHE A 9 50.95 19.93 8.64
CA PHE A 9 49.52 19.90 8.94
C PHE A 9 48.90 18.76 8.14
N PHE A 10 48.81 17.60 8.79
CA PHE A 10 48.04 16.47 8.29
C PHE A 10 46.57 16.74 8.63
N VAL A 11 45.84 17.39 7.72
CA VAL A 11 44.37 17.42 7.81
C VAL A 11 43.92 16.02 7.37
N LEU A 12 43.66 15.15 8.34
CA LEU A 12 42.89 13.94 8.10
C LEU A 12 41.52 14.39 7.59
N ALA A 13 41.31 14.32 6.28
CA ALA A 13 39.99 14.19 5.72
C ALA A 13 39.42 12.88 6.27
N LEU A 14 38.62 12.98 7.33
CA LEU A 14 37.75 11.88 7.71
C LEU A 14 36.77 11.70 6.55
N ASN A 15 37.09 10.72 5.71
CA ASN A 15 36.15 10.04 4.84
C ASN A 15 34.97 9.63 5.72
N VAL A 16 33.93 10.45 5.73
CA VAL A 16 32.58 10.00 6.06
C VAL A 16 32.25 9.01 4.95
N ASN A 17 32.56 7.75 5.24
CA ASN A 17 32.06 6.61 4.52
C ASN A 17 30.55 6.65 4.72
N ALA A 18 29.86 7.41 3.86
CA ALA A 18 28.43 7.32 3.68
C ALA A 18 28.17 5.93 3.08
N GLN A 19 28.24 4.93 3.95
CA GLN A 19 27.74 3.59 3.68
C GLN A 19 26.28 3.78 3.33
N THR A 20 26.03 3.60 2.04
CA THR A 20 24.74 3.52 1.37
C THR A 20 23.81 2.60 2.15
N VAL A 21 23.06 3.17 3.10
CA VAL A 21 21.91 2.52 3.69
C VAL A 21 20.87 2.45 2.58
N SER A 22 20.61 1.24 2.10
CA SER A 22 19.84 1.01 0.88
C SER A 22 18.51 1.76 0.88
N GLU A 23 18.28 2.55 -0.16
CA GLU A 23 17.01 3.22 -0.49
C GLU A 23 15.82 2.24 -0.75
N ASN A 24 16.04 0.92 -0.57
CA ASN A 24 15.15 -0.15 -1.04
C ASN A 24 14.25 -0.78 0.06
N ALA A 25 14.22 -0.22 1.27
CA ALA A 25 13.30 -0.67 2.33
C ALA A 25 12.69 0.54 3.01
N MET A 26 11.83 1.25 2.27
CA MET A 26 10.95 2.24 2.87
C MET A 26 9.95 1.51 3.76
N ASP A 27 9.90 1.89 5.04
CA ASP A 27 9.13 1.19 6.07
C ASP A 27 7.64 1.26 5.71
N GLU A 28 7.13 0.15 5.19
CA GLU A 28 5.73 -0.08 4.85
C GLU A 28 4.98 -0.40 6.15
N LEU A 29 3.66 -0.13 6.20
CA LEU A 29 2.86 -0.60 7.33
C LEU A 29 3.09 -2.11 7.52
N ASN A 30 3.48 -2.55 8.72
CA ASN A 30 3.61 -3.97 9.01
C ASN A 30 2.23 -4.53 9.42
N PRO A 31 1.53 -5.29 8.55
CA PRO A 31 0.21 -5.81 8.86
C PRO A 31 0.23 -6.89 9.95
N PHE A 32 1.40 -7.45 10.26
CA PHE A 32 1.60 -8.49 11.28
C PHE A 32 1.92 -7.90 12.67
N ALA A 33 2.04 -6.58 12.80
CA ALA A 33 2.38 -5.97 14.08
C ALA A 33 1.25 -6.21 15.11
N PRO A 34 1.58 -6.53 16.38
CA PRO A 34 0.57 -6.80 17.40
C PRO A 34 -0.31 -5.58 17.71
N ASN A 35 0.20 -4.37 17.46
CA ASN A 35 -0.47 -3.08 17.64
C ASN A 35 -1.04 -2.49 16.34
N ILE A 36 -1.29 -3.34 15.32
CA ILE A 36 -1.74 -2.87 14.01
C ILE A 36 -3.07 -2.12 14.09
N ASN A 37 -3.98 -2.56 14.95
CA ASN A 37 -5.30 -1.93 15.09
C ASN A 37 -5.20 -0.55 15.74
N GLU A 38 -4.37 -0.38 16.76
CA GLU A 38 -4.09 0.91 17.40
C GLU A 38 -3.43 1.86 16.41
N THR A 39 -2.47 1.36 15.63
CA THR A 39 -1.79 2.13 14.58
C THR A 39 -2.80 2.64 13.56
N LEU A 40 -3.68 1.77 13.05
CA LEU A 40 -4.70 2.16 12.08
C LEU A 40 -5.70 3.16 12.65
N LYS A 41 -6.12 3.01 13.92
CA LYS A 41 -7.00 3.97 14.60
C LYS A 41 -6.38 5.37 14.68
N ALA A 42 -5.08 5.45 14.96
CA ALA A 42 -4.38 6.73 14.98
C ALA A 42 -4.38 7.39 13.59
N TYR A 43 -4.12 6.60 12.52
CA TYR A 43 -4.21 7.10 11.15
C TYR A 43 -5.63 7.51 10.74
N ASP A 44 -6.66 6.78 11.17
CA ASP A 44 -8.06 7.15 10.90
C ASP A 44 -8.36 8.54 11.47
N GLN A 45 -7.92 8.80 12.70
CA GLN A 45 -8.09 10.09 13.38
C GLN A 45 -7.34 11.20 12.65
N GLU A 46 -6.09 10.95 12.25
CA GLU A 46 -5.28 11.92 11.51
C GLU A 46 -5.94 12.29 10.18
N ILE A 47 -6.39 11.30 9.40
CA ILE A 47 -7.08 11.53 8.13
C ILE A 47 -8.36 12.31 8.34
N GLN A 48 -9.15 11.97 9.36
CA GLN A 48 -10.39 12.69 9.66
C GLN A 48 -10.11 14.15 10.06
N GLN A 49 -9.05 14.42 10.82
CA GLN A 49 -8.64 15.77 11.17
C GLN A 49 -8.16 16.57 9.96
N GLN A 50 -7.43 15.94 9.03
CA GLN A 50 -6.87 16.60 7.85
C GLN A 50 -7.92 16.85 6.75
N THR A 51 -8.85 15.90 6.56
CA THR A 51 -9.78 15.92 5.41
C THR A 51 -11.21 16.28 5.80
N GLY A 52 -11.55 16.23 7.09
CA GLY A 52 -12.94 16.35 7.56
C GLY A 52 -13.83 15.16 7.21
N GLN A 53 -13.28 14.11 6.59
CA GLN A 53 -14.02 12.92 6.14
C GLN A 53 -13.57 11.68 6.92
N PRO A 54 -14.48 10.76 7.26
CA PRO A 54 -14.09 9.51 7.89
C PRO A 54 -13.27 8.65 6.92
N ALA A 55 -12.24 7.98 7.46
CA ALA A 55 -11.45 6.95 6.78
C ALA A 55 -12.31 5.77 6.28
N PHE A 56 -13.38 5.47 7.02
CA PHE A 56 -14.33 4.42 6.71
C PHE A 56 -15.42 4.93 5.76
N LYS A 57 -15.62 4.19 4.67
CA LYS A 57 -16.84 4.31 3.85
C LYS A 57 -17.85 3.28 4.32
N GLU A 58 -18.76 3.70 5.20
CA GLU A 58 -20.00 2.93 5.43
C GLU A 58 -21.02 3.22 4.33
N ASN A 59 -21.72 2.19 3.87
CA ASN A 59 -22.86 2.37 2.98
C ASN A 59 -24.01 2.98 3.80
N SER A 60 -24.37 4.23 3.52
CA SER A 60 -25.46 4.95 4.19
C SER A 60 -26.86 4.54 3.70
N ILE A 61 -27.07 3.28 3.32
CA ILE A 61 -28.38 2.79 2.89
C ILE A 61 -28.92 1.89 3.99
N SER A 62 -30.06 2.34 4.51
CA SER A 62 -30.92 1.77 5.56
C SER A 62 -30.65 0.32 5.97
N ARG A 63 -30.60 0.12 7.29
CA ARG A 63 -30.76 -1.11 8.10
C ARG A 63 -31.89 -2.09 7.68
N TRP A 64 -32.60 -1.80 6.59
CA TRP A 64 -33.75 -2.54 6.05
C TRP A 64 -33.46 -3.30 4.74
N LEU A 65 -32.26 -3.18 4.15
CA LEU A 65 -31.85 -3.89 2.92
C LEU A 65 -30.58 -4.73 3.15
N GLU A 66 -30.61 -5.66 4.10
CA GLU A 66 -29.45 -6.51 4.46
C GLU A 66 -29.17 -7.68 3.50
N PHE A 67 -29.85 -7.80 2.35
CA PHE A 67 -29.82 -9.03 1.53
C PHE A 67 -29.08 -8.97 0.20
N ASN A 68 -28.48 -7.84 -0.20
CA ASN A 68 -27.72 -7.76 -1.46
C ASN A 68 -26.22 -7.52 -1.22
N THR A 69 -25.53 -8.51 -0.66
CA THR A 69 -24.08 -8.60 -0.80
C THR A 69 -23.77 -9.37 -2.07
N CYS A 70 -23.10 -8.73 -3.01
CA CYS A 70 -22.59 -9.41 -4.20
C CYS A 70 -21.44 -10.38 -3.85
N TYR A 71 -21.14 -11.31 -4.74
CA TYR A 71 -20.02 -12.25 -4.61
C TYR A 71 -19.19 -12.32 -5.89
N ARG A 72 -17.88 -12.05 -5.79
CA ARG A 72 -16.91 -12.10 -6.92
C ARG A 72 -17.45 -11.37 -8.16
N LEU A 73 -17.63 -12.07 -9.29
CA LEU A 73 -18.10 -11.50 -10.56
C LEU A 73 -19.51 -10.89 -10.52
N GLN A 74 -20.31 -11.19 -9.48
CA GLN A 74 -21.60 -10.55 -9.27
C GLN A 74 -21.47 -9.13 -8.70
N CYS A 75 -20.30 -8.78 -8.17
CA CYS A 75 -20.01 -7.42 -7.72
C CYS A 75 -19.69 -6.52 -8.89
N THR A 76 -20.07 -5.25 -8.76
CA THR A 76 -19.66 -4.24 -9.74
C THR A 76 -18.14 -4.15 -9.84
N VAL A 77 -17.41 -4.25 -8.72
CA VAL A 77 -15.95 -4.28 -8.70
C VAL A 77 -15.48 -5.62 -8.14
N TYR A 78 -14.63 -6.34 -8.89
CA TYR A 78 -13.97 -7.54 -8.37
C TYR A 78 -12.48 -7.54 -8.70
N ALA A 79 -11.65 -7.54 -7.66
CA ALA A 79 -10.21 -7.71 -7.77
C ALA A 79 -9.83 -9.14 -7.42
N ARG A 80 -9.33 -9.89 -8.41
CA ARG A 80 -8.80 -11.24 -8.22
C ARG A 80 -7.28 -11.21 -8.30
N ILE A 81 -6.60 -11.50 -7.21
CA ILE A 81 -5.15 -11.52 -7.12
C ILE A 81 -4.69 -12.96 -7.10
N ILE A 82 -3.83 -13.33 -8.06
CA ILE A 82 -3.16 -14.63 -8.10
C ILE A 82 -1.69 -14.40 -7.76
N LYS A 83 -1.30 -14.78 -6.54
CA LYS A 83 0.07 -14.62 -5.99
C LYS A 83 1.08 -15.45 -6.77
N ALA A 84 0.72 -16.64 -7.24
CA ALA A 84 1.62 -17.46 -8.06
C ALA A 84 1.99 -16.77 -9.39
N GLU A 85 1.07 -15.98 -9.95
CA GLU A 85 1.29 -15.21 -11.17
C GLU A 85 1.78 -13.78 -10.93
N GLN A 86 1.70 -13.31 -9.68
CA GLN A 86 1.90 -11.90 -9.30
C GLN A 86 1.08 -10.95 -10.17
N LYS A 87 -0.20 -11.27 -10.34
CA LYS A 87 -1.16 -10.44 -11.09
C LYS A 87 -2.43 -10.16 -10.30
N LEU A 88 -2.99 -8.98 -10.54
CA LEU A 88 -4.36 -8.63 -10.22
C LEU A 88 -5.16 -8.56 -11.53
N PHE A 89 -6.26 -9.30 -11.58
CA PHE A 89 -7.29 -9.21 -12.61
C PHE A 89 -8.45 -8.38 -12.06
N LEU A 90 -8.67 -7.21 -12.66
CA LEU A 90 -9.74 -6.31 -12.28
C LEU A 90 -10.93 -6.55 -13.18
N TYR A 91 -12.07 -6.87 -12.58
CA TYR A 91 -13.34 -7.01 -13.26
C TYR A 91 -14.27 -5.86 -12.87
N ILE A 92 -14.95 -5.30 -13.89
CA ILE A 92 -16.01 -4.30 -13.71
C ILE A 92 -17.29 -4.86 -14.34
N ASN A 93 -18.36 -4.96 -13.55
CA ASN A 93 -19.64 -5.56 -13.96
C ASN A 93 -19.47 -6.96 -14.59
N GLY A 94 -18.64 -7.80 -13.96
CA GLY A 94 -18.35 -9.16 -14.41
C GLY A 94 -17.47 -9.29 -15.66
N ARG A 95 -16.97 -8.18 -16.24
CA ARG A 95 -16.07 -8.19 -17.41
C ARG A 95 -14.65 -7.86 -17.00
N LEU A 96 -13.67 -8.57 -17.55
CA LEU A 96 -12.25 -8.26 -17.33
C LEU A 96 -11.96 -6.89 -17.93
N ASP A 97 -11.62 -5.93 -17.09
CA ASP A 97 -11.32 -4.55 -17.45
C ASP A 97 -9.81 -4.34 -17.60
N ALA A 98 -9.03 -4.85 -16.64
CA ALA A 98 -7.58 -4.71 -16.63
C ALA A 98 -6.86 -5.91 -16.01
N THR A 99 -5.57 -6.05 -16.35
CA THR A 99 -4.64 -6.97 -15.69
C THR A 99 -3.39 -6.22 -15.30
N TRP A 100 -3.01 -6.27 -14.02
CA TRP A 100 -1.90 -5.51 -13.46
C TRP A 100 -0.88 -6.44 -12.81
N ALA A 101 0.40 -6.15 -13.02
CA ALA A 101 1.45 -6.74 -12.20
C ALA A 101 1.31 -6.27 -10.75
N VAL A 102 1.49 -7.18 -9.80
CA VAL A 102 1.53 -6.88 -8.37
C VAL A 102 2.83 -7.33 -7.73
N SER A 103 3.11 -6.85 -6.52
CA SER A 103 4.08 -7.48 -5.62
C SER A 103 3.36 -7.85 -4.32
N SER A 104 3.14 -9.14 -4.07
CA SER A 104 2.63 -9.66 -2.79
C SER A 104 3.75 -9.87 -1.77
N GLY A 105 3.39 -10.40 -0.60
CA GLY A 105 4.30 -10.68 0.50
C GLY A 105 5.43 -11.64 0.14
N ALA A 106 6.65 -11.29 0.51
CA ALA A 106 7.84 -12.14 0.38
C ALA A 106 7.79 -13.34 1.36
N PRO A 107 8.63 -14.38 1.18
CA PRO A 107 8.80 -15.42 2.19
C PRO A 107 9.10 -14.81 3.58
N GLY A 108 8.41 -15.29 4.62
CA GLY A 108 8.45 -14.70 5.97
C GLY A 108 7.45 -13.56 6.23
N HIS A 109 6.88 -13.00 5.16
CA HIS A 109 5.82 -11.97 5.21
C HIS A 109 4.70 -12.28 4.20
N ALA A 110 4.42 -13.56 3.99
CA ALA A 110 3.50 -14.01 2.94
C ALA A 110 2.11 -13.39 3.13
N THR A 111 1.53 -12.86 2.04
CA THR A 111 0.16 -12.36 2.05
C THR A 111 -0.82 -13.52 2.29
N PRO A 112 -1.69 -13.45 3.31
CA PRO A 112 -2.73 -14.45 3.54
C PRO A 112 -3.71 -14.54 2.36
N ASP A 113 -4.43 -15.65 2.28
CA ASP A 113 -5.54 -15.80 1.34
C ASP A 113 -6.75 -15.01 1.85
N PHE A 114 -7.48 -14.39 0.93
CA PHE A 114 -8.69 -13.64 1.22
C PHE A 114 -9.77 -13.96 0.19
N ASP A 115 -11.04 -14.00 0.61
CA ASP A 115 -12.19 -14.06 -0.30
C ASP A 115 -13.36 -13.29 0.34
N ARG A 116 -13.34 -11.96 0.21
CA ARG A 116 -14.20 -11.07 1.01
C ARG A 116 -14.31 -9.65 0.45
N GLN A 117 -15.21 -8.88 1.05
CA GLN A 117 -15.31 -7.44 0.86
C GLN A 117 -14.15 -6.69 1.58
N PRO A 118 -13.76 -5.49 1.10
CA PRO A 118 -12.86 -4.60 1.84
C PRO A 118 -13.43 -4.25 3.22
N ASN A 119 -12.57 -3.95 4.19
CA ASN A 119 -13.00 -3.67 5.57
C ASN A 119 -13.57 -2.26 5.80
N GLY A 120 -13.65 -1.43 4.74
CA GLY A 120 -14.19 -0.07 4.81
C GLY A 120 -13.14 1.04 4.82
N ARG A 121 -11.90 0.76 5.21
CA ARG A 121 -10.84 1.77 5.29
C ARG A 121 -10.22 2.03 3.92
N ILE A 122 -10.28 3.28 3.48
CA ILE A 122 -9.78 3.71 2.17
C ILE A 122 -8.97 5.01 2.33
N TYR A 123 -7.68 4.95 2.06
CA TYR A 123 -6.74 6.06 2.24
C TYR A 123 -6.20 6.55 0.90
N ASP A 124 -6.17 7.85 0.69
CA ASP A 124 -5.45 8.42 -0.46
C ASP A 124 -3.96 8.55 -0.15
N LYS A 125 -3.63 8.81 1.12
CA LYS A 125 -2.27 9.02 1.63
C LYS A 125 -2.00 8.16 2.86
N TYR A 126 -0.83 7.54 2.89
CA TYR A 126 -0.28 6.87 4.08
C TYR A 126 1.25 6.99 4.10
N SER A 127 1.79 7.64 5.12
CA SER A 127 3.24 7.83 5.31
C SER A 127 3.67 7.14 6.59
N SER A 128 4.78 6.39 6.57
CA SER A 128 5.33 5.82 7.79
C SER A 128 6.10 6.85 8.61
N THR A 129 6.29 6.56 9.90
CA THR A 129 7.05 7.39 10.84
C THR A 129 8.52 7.58 10.41
N LYS A 130 9.09 6.60 9.71
CA LYS A 130 10.45 6.65 9.17
C LYS A 130 10.59 7.61 7.99
N PHE A 131 9.50 7.85 7.25
CA PHE A 131 9.48 8.72 6.07
C PHE A 131 8.28 9.69 6.13
N PRO A 132 8.28 10.61 7.10
CA PRO A 132 7.21 11.59 7.23
C PRO A 132 7.15 12.46 5.98
N GLY A 133 5.98 12.52 5.34
CA GLY A 133 5.78 13.26 4.08
C GLY A 133 5.79 12.40 2.80
N GLY A 134 6.35 11.19 2.84
CA GLY A 134 6.16 10.15 1.82
C GLY A 134 7.16 10.06 0.65
N ASN A 135 7.03 9.00 -0.16
CA ASN A 135 7.75 8.78 -1.43
C ASN A 135 6.78 8.34 -2.55
N TYR A 136 5.73 9.12 -2.79
CA TYR A 136 5.06 9.15 -4.10
C TYR A 136 4.29 10.47 -4.20
N LYS A 137 4.90 11.51 -4.78
CA LYS A 137 4.26 12.81 -5.01
C LYS A 137 3.57 13.40 -3.74
N GLY A 138 4.15 13.17 -2.56
CA GLY A 138 3.60 13.63 -1.27
C GLY A 138 2.46 12.77 -0.69
N LEU A 139 2.11 11.66 -1.32
CA LEU A 139 1.04 10.73 -0.89
C LEU A 139 1.52 9.59 0.00
N GLY A 140 2.80 9.54 0.35
CA GLY A 140 3.32 8.49 1.23
C GLY A 140 3.91 7.28 0.52
N ASN A 141 4.12 6.21 1.27
CA ASN A 141 4.70 4.95 0.77
C ASN A 141 3.63 3.93 0.35
N MET A 142 2.39 4.16 0.76
CA MET A 142 1.22 3.37 0.38
C MET A 142 0.11 4.29 -0.20
N PRO A 143 0.37 5.00 -1.31
CA PRO A 143 -0.65 5.84 -1.95
C PRO A 143 -1.87 5.01 -2.37
N TYR A 144 -3.06 5.59 -2.21
CA TYR A 144 -4.33 4.99 -2.67
C TYR A 144 -4.63 3.60 -2.09
N ALA A 145 -4.45 3.42 -0.78
CA ALA A 145 -4.68 2.14 -0.10
C ALA A 145 -6.17 1.81 0.07
N VAL A 146 -6.54 0.57 -0.23
CA VAL A 146 -7.82 -0.06 0.12
C VAL A 146 -7.53 -1.26 1.02
N PHE A 147 -8.04 -1.24 2.25
CA PHE A 147 -7.77 -2.29 3.23
C PHE A 147 -8.73 -3.47 3.09
N ILE A 148 -8.16 -4.68 3.17
CA ILE A 148 -8.89 -5.96 3.05
C ILE A 148 -9.32 -6.44 4.45
N GLU A 149 -8.35 -6.63 5.34
CA GLU A 149 -8.53 -7.10 6.72
C GLU A 149 -7.35 -6.62 7.57
N GLY A 150 -7.62 -6.16 8.80
CA GLY A 150 -6.56 -5.65 9.68
C GLY A 150 -5.69 -4.61 8.97
N GLY A 151 -4.37 -4.85 8.96
CA GLY A 151 -3.38 -4.04 8.25
C GLY A 151 -3.11 -4.42 6.79
N PHE A 152 -3.72 -5.48 6.26
CA PHE A 152 -3.48 -5.93 4.88
C PHE A 152 -4.26 -5.06 3.90
N ALA A 153 -3.57 -4.53 2.89
CA ALA A 153 -4.15 -3.62 1.92
C ALA A 153 -3.66 -3.89 0.49
N ILE A 154 -4.45 -3.42 -0.47
CA ILE A 154 -4.03 -3.20 -1.85
C ILE A 154 -3.71 -1.72 -1.99
N HIS A 155 -2.51 -1.36 -2.45
CA HIS A 155 -2.10 0.04 -2.58
C HIS A 155 -1.06 0.25 -3.68
N GLY A 156 -0.90 1.49 -4.13
CA GLY A 156 0.21 1.89 -4.98
C GLY A 156 1.54 1.85 -4.24
N THR A 157 2.65 1.76 -4.95
CA THR A 157 4.01 1.75 -4.37
C THR A 157 4.90 2.87 -4.90
N THR A 158 6.09 3.02 -4.36
CA THR A 158 7.04 4.08 -4.73
C THR A 158 7.92 3.63 -5.91
N GLU A 159 8.55 4.57 -6.63
CA GLU A 159 9.35 4.26 -7.84
C GLU A 159 10.45 3.23 -7.57
N GLY A 160 11.10 3.28 -6.41
CA GLY A 160 12.13 2.32 -6.00
C GLY A 160 11.63 0.86 -5.91
N ASN A 161 10.32 0.66 -5.80
CA ASN A 161 9.69 -0.65 -5.72
C ASN A 161 9.12 -1.16 -7.05
N PHE A 162 9.14 -0.36 -8.12
CA PHE A 162 8.54 -0.75 -9.41
C PHE A 162 9.19 -1.99 -10.01
N LYS A 163 10.50 -2.15 -9.81
CA LYS A 163 11.27 -3.33 -10.24
C LYS A 163 10.79 -4.65 -9.60
N HIS A 164 10.03 -4.59 -8.52
CA HIS A 164 9.52 -5.77 -7.82
C HIS A 164 8.11 -6.17 -8.26
N LEU A 165 7.39 -5.31 -9.00
CA LEU A 165 6.07 -5.66 -9.52
C LEU A 165 6.21 -6.82 -10.53
N GLY A 166 5.48 -7.91 -10.28
CA GLY A 166 5.64 -9.21 -10.93
C GLY A 166 6.39 -10.24 -10.08
N THR A 167 6.83 -9.89 -8.87
CA THR A 167 7.52 -10.78 -7.92
C THR A 167 7.06 -10.57 -6.46
N PRO A 168 7.06 -11.59 -5.59
CA PRO A 168 6.77 -11.40 -4.18
C PRO A 168 7.91 -10.66 -3.47
N ALA A 169 7.65 -9.45 -2.97
CA ALA A 169 8.67 -8.60 -2.32
C ALA A 169 8.13 -7.66 -1.23
N SER A 170 6.83 -7.72 -0.91
CA SER A 170 6.23 -6.85 0.12
C SER A 170 6.31 -7.43 1.52
N HIS A 171 5.94 -6.62 2.52
CA HIS A 171 5.77 -7.09 3.90
C HIS A 171 4.33 -7.57 4.19
N GLY A 172 3.61 -8.03 3.17
CA GLY A 172 2.30 -8.67 3.30
C GLY A 172 1.20 -7.99 2.48
N CYS A 173 1.31 -6.69 2.20
CA CYS A 173 0.36 -5.99 1.35
C CYS A 173 0.49 -6.37 -0.13
N ILE A 174 -0.52 -6.03 -0.94
CA ILE A 174 -0.46 -6.15 -2.39
C ILE A 174 -0.09 -4.79 -2.98
N ARG A 175 1.12 -4.70 -3.54
CA ARG A 175 1.62 -3.47 -4.19
C ARG A 175 1.22 -3.41 -5.65
N LEU A 176 0.85 -2.22 -6.11
CA LEU A 176 0.55 -1.88 -7.50
C LEU A 176 1.41 -0.69 -7.95
N TYR A 177 1.47 -0.44 -9.26
CA TYR A 177 1.77 0.91 -9.74
C TYR A 177 0.75 1.90 -9.14
N PRO A 178 1.16 3.11 -8.73
CA PRO A 178 0.27 4.11 -8.13
C PRO A 178 -0.94 4.48 -8.97
N GLU A 179 -0.81 4.49 -10.29
CA GLU A 179 -1.88 4.78 -11.23
C GLU A 179 -2.98 3.72 -11.13
N ASN A 180 -2.60 2.44 -11.01
CA ASN A 180 -3.52 1.33 -10.82
C ASN A 180 -4.14 1.34 -9.42
N GLY A 181 -3.33 1.62 -8.40
CA GLY A 181 -3.82 1.81 -7.02
C GLY A 181 -4.87 2.91 -6.94
N LYS A 182 -4.65 4.04 -7.63
CA LYS A 182 -5.61 5.14 -7.74
C LYS A 182 -6.91 4.69 -8.39
N VAL A 183 -6.85 3.99 -9.52
CA VAL A 183 -8.03 3.47 -10.22
C VAL A 183 -8.84 2.57 -9.28
N PHE A 184 -8.20 1.58 -8.65
CA PHE A 184 -8.88 0.67 -7.73
C PHE A 184 -9.52 1.41 -6.56
N ASN A 185 -8.76 2.29 -5.89
CA ASN A 185 -9.26 3.12 -4.80
C ASN A 185 -10.51 3.92 -5.19
N GLN A 186 -10.46 4.59 -6.35
CA GLN A 186 -11.58 5.39 -6.85
C GLN A 186 -12.80 4.54 -7.18
N LEU A 187 -12.62 3.36 -7.78
CA LEU A 187 -13.71 2.41 -8.04
C LEU A 187 -14.38 1.97 -6.73
N VAL A 188 -13.61 1.59 -5.71
CA VAL A 188 -14.16 1.20 -4.41
C VAL A 188 -14.88 2.37 -3.73
N ARG A 189 -14.37 3.60 -3.86
CA ARG A 189 -15.07 4.80 -3.34
C ARG A 189 -16.37 5.08 -4.08
N GLN A 190 -16.40 4.85 -5.40
CA GLN A 190 -17.55 5.15 -6.25
C GLN A 190 -18.68 4.14 -6.05
N TYR A 191 -18.37 2.84 -6.04
CA TYR A 191 -19.37 1.76 -5.96
C TYR A 191 -19.62 1.28 -4.52
N GLY A 192 -18.70 1.56 -3.61
CA GLY A 192 -18.81 1.20 -2.21
C GLY A 192 -18.31 -0.22 -1.90
N ILE A 193 -18.02 -0.45 -0.63
CA ILE A 193 -17.42 -1.71 -0.17
C ILE A 193 -18.33 -2.93 -0.30
N LYS A 194 -19.66 -2.74 -0.26
CA LYS A 194 -20.63 -3.84 -0.41
C LYS A 194 -20.74 -4.37 -1.83
N ASP A 195 -20.36 -3.54 -2.80
CA ASP A 195 -20.37 -3.89 -4.23
C ASP A 195 -18.94 -4.09 -4.78
N THR A 196 -18.00 -4.36 -3.86
CA THR A 196 -16.60 -4.67 -4.15
C THR A 196 -16.23 -6.01 -3.53
N TRP A 197 -15.62 -6.91 -4.31
CA TRP A 197 -15.05 -8.16 -3.81
C TRP A 197 -13.54 -8.23 -4.06
N ILE A 198 -12.83 -8.87 -3.16
CA ILE A 198 -11.39 -9.13 -3.25
C ILE A 198 -11.15 -10.61 -3.01
N THR A 199 -10.47 -11.28 -3.95
CA THR A 199 -9.89 -12.61 -3.75
C THR A 199 -8.38 -12.52 -3.83
N VAL A 200 -7.67 -13.14 -2.88
CA VAL A 200 -6.22 -13.34 -2.91
C VAL A 200 -5.96 -14.83 -2.75
N GLU A 201 -5.26 -15.43 -3.71
CA GLU A 201 -4.95 -16.87 -3.80
C GLU A 201 -3.54 -17.12 -4.33
#